data_AF-A0A6N7GZV3-F1
#
_entry.id   AF-A0A6N7GZV3-F1
#
_cell.length_a   1.000
_cell.length_b   1.000
_cell.length_c   1.000
_cell.angle_alpha   90.00
_cell.angle_beta   90.00
_cell.angle_gamma   90.00
#
_symmetry.space_group_name_H-M   'P 1'
#
loop_
_entity.id
_entity.type
_entity.pdbx_description
1 polymer ?
#
loop_
_entity_poly.entity_id
_entity_poly.type
_entity_poly.pdbx_seq_one_letter_code
_entity_poly.pdbx_strand_id
1 'polypeptide(L)'
;KVLMIGGAIGVGAAWFLATRLSDAHVRIMVGVIGVAFVLYTWLGRVPAKPKQPNAAAGVFWGAMTGITSTLAQAGAPPFQVFMLPQKLDKMTLVGTTLIFFAALNWMKLVAYSALGQFTMETLLTSALLMPLAIATNFFGIWLVRRVPTETFYKIAYALMFLISLELIRSGVLGPLTQASR
;
A
#
# COMPACT_ATOMS: atom_id res chain seq x y z
N LYS A 1 18.82 -2.44 8.41
CA LYS A 1 19.11 -3.87 8.09
C LYS A 1 17.95 -4.79 8.49
N VAL A 2 17.57 -4.85 9.77
CA VAL A 2 16.49 -5.74 10.26
C VAL A 2 15.12 -5.47 9.60
N LEU A 3 14.81 -4.20 9.34
CA LEU A 3 13.59 -3.80 8.61
C LEU A 3 13.52 -4.36 7.18
N MET A 4 14.66 -4.47 6.49
CA MET A 4 14.73 -5.01 5.13
C MET A 4 14.43 -6.51 5.11
N ILE A 5 14.94 -7.25 6.10
CA ILE A 5 14.67 -8.69 6.25
C ILE A 5 13.16 -8.89 6.45
N GLY A 6 12.56 -8.12 7.35
CA GLY A 6 11.11 -8.10 7.52
C GLY A 6 10.39 -7.77 6.20
N GLY A 7 10.80 -6.70 5.52
CA GLY A 7 10.25 -6.28 4.24
C GLY A 7 10.22 -7.40 3.19
N ALA A 8 11.34 -8.09 3.00
CA ALA A 8 11.45 -9.20 2.07
C ALA A 8 10.51 -10.36 2.45
N ILE A 9 10.44 -10.73 3.75
CA ILE A 9 9.50 -11.73 4.26
C ILE A 9 8.06 -11.29 3.96
N GLY A 10 7.73 -10.01 4.18
CA GLY A 10 6.41 -9.48 3.93
C GLY A 10 6.00 -9.50 2.45
N VAL A 11 6.92 -9.16 1.54
CA VAL A 11 6.68 -9.26 0.09
C VAL A 11 6.47 -10.72 -0.31
N GLY A 12 7.31 -11.63 0.18
CA GLY A 12 7.17 -13.07 -0.08
C GLY A 12 5.85 -13.64 0.46
N ALA A 13 5.44 -13.23 1.66
CA ALA A 13 4.17 -13.63 2.26
C ALA A 13 2.97 -13.08 1.47
N ALA A 14 3.01 -11.82 1.04
CA ALA A 14 1.97 -11.23 0.20
C ALA A 14 1.88 -11.90 -1.17
N TRP A 15 3.02 -12.21 -1.79
CA TRP A 15 3.09 -12.99 -3.03
C TRP A 15 2.47 -14.37 -2.84
N PHE A 16 2.88 -15.10 -1.80
CA PHE A 16 2.34 -16.42 -1.51
C PHE A 16 0.82 -16.38 -1.25
N LEU A 17 0.34 -15.43 -0.45
CA LEU A 17 -1.09 -15.19 -0.24
C LEU A 17 -1.80 -14.94 -1.58
N ALA A 18 -1.24 -14.08 -2.45
CA ALA A 18 -1.82 -13.79 -3.75
C ALA A 18 -1.88 -15.00 -4.70
N THR A 19 -0.97 -15.99 -4.57
CA THR A 19 -1.06 -17.24 -5.35
C THR A 19 -2.15 -18.19 -4.87
N ARG A 20 -2.63 -18.03 -3.63
CA ARG A 20 -3.61 -18.93 -3.00
C ARG A 20 -5.02 -18.34 -2.94
N LEU A 21 -5.12 -17.01 -3.02
CA LEU A 21 -6.36 -16.28 -2.87
C LEU A 21 -6.91 -15.89 -4.24
N SER A 22 -8.22 -16.10 -4.44
CA SER A 22 -8.88 -15.57 -5.64
C SER A 22 -8.91 -14.04 -5.64
N ASP A 23 -9.07 -13.44 -6.81
CA ASP A 23 -9.18 -11.98 -6.98
C ASP A 23 -10.20 -11.34 -6.03
N ALA A 24 -11.31 -12.03 -5.76
CA ALA A 24 -12.33 -11.60 -4.80
C ALA A 24 -11.76 -11.42 -3.39
N HIS A 25 -10.96 -12.37 -2.91
CA HIS A 25 -10.32 -12.29 -1.60
C HIS A 25 -9.28 -11.16 -1.55
N VAL A 26 -8.49 -10.99 -2.61
CA VAL A 26 -7.52 -9.88 -2.70
C VAL A 26 -8.25 -8.54 -2.62
N ARG A 27 -9.36 -8.36 -3.36
CA ARG A 27 -10.19 -7.14 -3.29
C ARG A 27 -10.72 -6.88 -1.89
N ILE A 28 -11.27 -7.91 -1.22
CA ILE A 28 -11.76 -7.79 0.16
C ILE A 28 -10.61 -7.38 1.09
N MET A 29 -9.44 -8.02 0.99
CA MET A 29 -8.29 -7.69 1.84
C MET A 29 -7.84 -6.24 1.66
N VAL A 30 -7.71 -5.78 0.41
CA VAL A 30 -7.33 -4.39 0.12
C VAL A 30 -8.37 -3.42 0.65
N GLY A 31 -9.66 -3.71 0.45
CA GLY A 31 -10.75 -2.89 0.98
C GLY A 31 -10.78 -2.85 2.51
N VAL A 32 -10.59 -3.98 3.20
CA VAL A 32 -10.50 -4.03 4.67
C VAL A 32 -9.31 -3.22 5.18
N ILE A 33 -8.13 -3.35 4.55
CA ILE A 33 -6.95 -2.55 4.91
C ILE A 33 -7.23 -1.06 4.72
N GLY A 34 -7.88 -0.67 3.61
CA GLY A 34 -8.23 0.71 3.32
C GLY A 34 -9.22 1.29 4.34
N VAL A 35 -10.30 0.56 4.66
CA VAL A 35 -11.26 0.96 5.70
C VAL A 35 -10.57 1.09 7.06
N ALA A 36 -9.78 0.09 7.46
CA ALA A 36 -9.05 0.12 8.72
C ALA A 36 -8.10 1.34 8.79
N PHE A 37 -7.45 1.68 7.67
CA PHE A 37 -6.57 2.84 7.59
C PHE A 37 -7.34 4.17 7.73
N VAL A 38 -8.47 4.36 7.03
CA VAL A 38 -9.32 5.55 7.20
C VAL A 38 -9.78 5.68 8.65
N LEU A 39 -10.33 4.60 9.22
CA LEU A 39 -10.82 4.60 10.60
C LEU A 39 -9.71 4.88 11.59
N TYR A 40 -8.51 4.33 11.37
CA TYR A 40 -7.34 4.65 12.17
C TYR A 40 -6.97 6.14 12.06
N THR A 41 -7.09 6.76 10.89
CA THR A 41 -6.79 8.20 10.75
C THR A 41 -7.87 9.08 11.38
N TRP A 42 -9.15 8.72 11.32
CA TRP A 42 -10.24 9.49 11.92
C TRP A 42 -10.37 9.30 13.44
N LEU A 43 -10.12 8.09 13.95
CA LEU A 43 -10.36 7.70 15.34
C LEU A 43 -9.07 7.51 16.14
N GLY A 44 -7.95 7.26 15.45
CA GLY A 44 -6.69 6.93 16.08
C GLY A 44 -6.07 8.13 16.78
N ARG A 45 -5.65 7.91 18.02
CA ARG A 45 -4.77 8.82 18.76
C ARG A 45 -3.34 8.35 18.54
N VAL A 46 -2.44 9.26 18.15
CA VAL A 46 -1.00 8.95 18.03
C VAL A 46 -0.52 8.38 19.37
N PRO A 47 0.04 7.16 19.43
CA PRO A 47 0.53 6.61 20.69
C PRO A 47 1.61 7.52 21.26
N ALA A 48 1.40 7.99 22.50
CA ALA A 48 2.22 9.03 23.13
C ALA A 48 3.65 8.60 23.50
N LYS A 49 4.01 7.31 23.37
CA LYS A 49 5.32 6.81 23.76
C LYS A 49 5.96 5.96 22.64
N PRO A 50 7.05 6.43 22.02
CA PRO A 50 7.85 5.60 21.13
C PRO A 50 8.42 4.41 21.93
N LYS A 51 8.05 3.18 21.56
CA LYS A 51 8.71 1.98 22.06
C LYS A 51 10.13 1.93 21.48
N GLN A 52 11.10 1.52 22.31
CA GLN A 52 12.48 1.44 21.86
C GLN A 52 12.63 0.47 20.68
N PRO A 53 13.44 0.80 19.66
CA PRO A 53 13.65 -0.07 18.51
C PRO A 53 14.39 -1.33 18.96
N ASN A 54 13.74 -2.49 18.84
CA ASN A 54 14.40 -3.79 18.97
C ASN A 54 14.35 -4.54 17.64
N ALA A 55 15.21 -5.55 17.49
CA ALA A 55 15.32 -6.31 16.25
C ALA A 55 13.99 -7.00 15.88
N ALA A 56 13.28 -7.57 16.85
CA ALA A 56 11.99 -8.23 16.62
C ALA A 56 10.94 -7.26 16.05
N ALA A 57 10.85 -6.04 16.60
CA ALA A 57 9.97 -4.99 16.09
C ALA A 57 10.39 -4.56 14.68
N GLY A 58 11.68 -4.52 14.39
CA GLY A 58 12.18 -4.23 13.04
C GLY A 58 11.75 -5.28 12.02
N VAL A 59 11.82 -6.57 12.35
CA VAL A 59 11.34 -7.64 11.45
C VAL A 59 9.83 -7.55 11.29
N PHE A 60 9.10 -7.41 12.40
CA PHE A 60 7.63 -7.34 12.39
C PHE A 60 7.11 -6.16 11.54
N TRP A 61 7.57 -4.94 11.84
CA TRP A 61 7.13 -3.75 11.11
C TRP A 61 7.62 -3.76 9.67
N GLY A 62 8.80 -4.34 9.40
CA GLY A 62 9.27 -4.58 8.05
C GLY A 62 8.33 -5.49 7.27
N ALA A 63 7.91 -6.62 7.88
CA ALA A 63 6.98 -7.55 7.26
C ALA A 63 5.62 -6.92 7.01
N MET A 64 5.09 -6.17 7.98
CA MET A 64 3.86 -5.40 7.80
C MET A 64 3.98 -4.41 6.64
N THR A 65 5.10 -3.69 6.54
CA THR A 65 5.37 -2.82 5.39
C THR A 65 5.42 -3.59 4.08
N GLY A 66 6.10 -4.73 4.02
CA GLY A 66 6.17 -5.57 2.82
C GLY A 66 4.78 -6.03 2.36
N ILE A 67 3.96 -6.50 3.30
CA ILE A 67 2.60 -6.98 3.02
C ILE A 67 1.71 -5.83 2.54
N THR A 68 1.60 -4.74 3.31
CA THR A 68 0.70 -3.63 2.96
C THR A 68 1.15 -2.86 1.73
N SER A 69 2.47 -2.77 1.48
CA SER A 69 3.02 -2.20 0.24
C SER A 69 2.70 -3.06 -0.99
N THR A 70 2.67 -4.38 -0.84
CA THR A 70 2.45 -5.30 -1.97
C THR A 70 0.96 -5.45 -2.28
N LEU A 71 0.11 -5.59 -1.27
CA LEU A 71 -1.33 -5.80 -1.46
C LEU A 71 -2.10 -4.49 -1.67
N ALA A 72 -1.82 -3.46 -0.87
CA ALA A 72 -2.62 -2.23 -0.82
C ALA A 72 -1.84 -0.96 -1.19
N GLN A 73 -0.58 -1.09 -1.63
CA GLN A 73 0.32 0.04 -1.92
C GLN A 73 0.45 1.03 -0.72
N ALA A 74 0.27 0.54 0.51
CA ALA A 74 0.19 1.33 1.74
C ALA A 74 1.30 0.96 2.74
N GLY A 75 2.54 0.86 2.26
CA GLY A 75 3.69 0.44 3.08
C GLY A 75 4.23 1.51 4.05
N ALA A 76 3.93 2.78 3.80
CA ALA A 76 4.55 3.89 4.53
C ALA A 76 4.16 3.98 6.02
N PRO A 77 2.89 3.81 6.44
CA PRO A 77 2.53 3.87 7.85
C PRO A 77 3.27 2.85 8.74
N PRO A 78 3.29 1.53 8.46
CA PRO A 78 4.05 0.58 9.28
C PRO A 78 5.56 0.85 9.28
N PHE A 79 6.11 1.36 8.16
CA PHE A 79 7.51 1.77 8.10
C PHE A 79 7.79 2.93 9.06
N GLN A 80 6.91 3.93 9.07
CA GLN A 80 7.02 5.10 9.93
C GLN A 80 6.89 4.76 11.41
N VAL A 81 6.04 3.79 11.78
CA VAL A 81 5.91 3.33 13.17
C VAL A 81 7.25 2.83 13.73
N PHE A 82 8.08 2.20 12.90
CA PHE A 82 9.42 1.76 13.31
C PHE A 82 10.48 2.86 13.17
N MET A 83 10.43 3.66 12.11
CA MET A 83 11.50 4.61 11.76
C MET A 83 11.42 5.96 12.48
N LEU A 84 10.23 6.52 12.70
CA LEU A 84 10.07 7.83 13.33
C LEU A 84 10.59 7.86 14.79
N PRO A 85 10.34 6.83 15.64
CA PRO A 85 10.91 6.75 16.98
C PRO A 85 12.43 6.82 17.06
N GLN A 86 13.14 6.47 15.98
CA GLN A 86 14.60 6.43 15.94
C GLN A 86 15.24 7.82 15.84
N LYS A 87 14.46 8.87 15.56
CA LYS A 87 14.92 10.28 15.52
C LYS A 87 16.20 10.49 14.70
N LEU A 88 16.30 9.79 13.57
CA LEU A 88 17.40 9.95 12.61
C LEU A 88 17.41 11.40 12.09
N ASP A 89 18.57 11.86 11.64
CA ASP A 89 18.64 13.13 10.93
C ASP A 89 17.79 13.06 9.65
N LYS A 90 17.31 14.23 9.22
CA LYS A 90 16.35 14.35 8.12
C LYS A 90 16.85 13.67 6.84
N MET A 91 18.11 13.85 6.49
CA MET A 91 18.66 13.33 5.23
C MET A 91 18.86 11.83 5.28
N THR A 92 19.31 11.30 6.42
CA THR A 92 19.41 9.86 6.65
C THR A 92 18.04 9.19 6.65
N LEU A 93 17.01 9.80 7.27
CA LEU A 93 15.65 9.25 7.24
C LEU A 93 15.10 9.21 5.81
N VAL A 94 15.23 10.30 5.05
CA VAL A 94 14.78 10.37 3.65
C VAL A 94 15.55 9.37 2.78
N GLY A 95 16.88 9.33 2.87
CA GLY A 95 17.72 8.39 2.13
C GLY A 95 17.41 6.93 2.47
N THR A 96 17.22 6.61 3.76
CA THR A 96 16.86 5.26 4.20
C THR A 96 15.48 4.85 3.67
N THR A 97 14.52 5.77 3.71
CA THR A 97 13.17 5.54 3.15
C THR A 97 13.25 5.24 1.66
N LEU A 98 14.01 6.03 0.91
CA LEU A 98 14.19 5.86 -0.52
C LEU A 98 14.81 4.51 -0.86
N ILE A 99 15.95 4.17 -0.25
CA ILE A 99 16.65 2.90 -0.49
C ILE A 99 15.77 1.71 -0.12
N PHE A 100 15.08 1.79 1.02
CA PHE A 100 14.21 0.73 1.49
C PHE A 100 13.02 0.48 0.56
N PHE A 101 12.30 1.53 0.16
CA PHE A 101 11.17 1.38 -0.76
C PHE A 101 11.61 1.05 -2.18
N ALA A 102 12.78 1.51 -2.63
CA ALA A 102 13.35 1.10 -3.91
C ALA A 102 13.59 -0.42 -3.94
N ALA A 103 14.24 -0.96 -2.90
CA ALA A 103 14.47 -2.39 -2.77
C ALA A 103 13.17 -3.19 -2.66
N LEU A 104 12.18 -2.72 -1.88
CA LEU A 104 10.86 -3.34 -1.80
C LEU A 104 10.14 -3.36 -3.14
N ASN A 105 10.11 -2.23 -3.86
CA ASN A 105 9.46 -2.18 -5.15
C ASN A 105 10.19 -3.07 -6.18
N TRP A 106 11.52 -3.20 -6.10
CA TRP A 106 12.25 -4.17 -6.90
C TRP A 106 11.83 -5.61 -6.61
N MET A 107 11.73 -5.99 -5.32
CA MET A 107 11.23 -7.31 -4.92
C MET A 107 9.79 -7.55 -5.40
N LYS A 108 8.95 -6.50 -5.43
CA LYS A 108 7.58 -6.59 -5.97
C LYS A 108 7.56 -6.93 -7.46
N LEU A 109 8.51 -6.42 -8.26
CA LEU A 109 8.58 -6.78 -9.68
C LEU A 109 8.75 -8.29 -9.84
N VAL A 110 9.64 -8.91 -9.07
CA VAL A 110 9.84 -10.37 -9.09
C VAL A 110 8.55 -11.11 -8.69
N ALA A 111 7.90 -10.65 -7.61
CA ALA A 111 6.63 -11.24 -7.15
C ALA A 111 5.51 -11.14 -8.22
N TYR A 112 5.36 -9.98 -8.86
CA TYR A 112 4.36 -9.77 -9.90
C TYR A 112 4.67 -10.55 -11.18
N SER A 113 5.95 -10.70 -11.54
CA SER A 113 6.38 -11.61 -12.60
C SER A 113 6.01 -13.05 -12.29
N ALA A 114 6.26 -13.50 -11.07
CA ALA A 114 5.89 -14.85 -10.63
C ALA A 114 4.37 -15.07 -10.56
N LEU A 115 3.58 -14.01 -10.40
CA LEU A 115 2.11 -14.04 -10.49
C LEU A 115 1.58 -13.95 -11.94
N GLY A 116 2.46 -13.90 -12.94
CA GLY A 116 2.07 -13.82 -14.34
C GLY A 116 1.45 -12.48 -14.74
N GLN A 117 1.66 -11.40 -13.97
CA GLN A 117 1.04 -10.09 -14.24
C GLN A 117 1.66 -9.36 -15.44
N PHE A 118 2.85 -9.77 -15.89
CA PHE A 118 3.50 -9.22 -17.07
C PHE A 118 3.15 -10.01 -18.33
N THR A 119 1.89 -9.95 -18.74
CA THR A 119 1.45 -10.45 -20.05
C THR A 119 1.49 -9.34 -21.09
N MET A 120 1.57 -9.70 -22.38
CA MET A 120 1.52 -8.70 -23.46
C MET A 120 0.23 -7.89 -23.43
N GLU A 121 -0.90 -8.53 -23.10
CA GLU A 121 -2.20 -7.86 -22.95
C GLU A 121 -2.13 -6.79 -21.84
N THR A 122 -1.72 -7.16 -20.62
CA THR A 122 -1.62 -6.24 -19.49
C THR A 122 -0.64 -5.09 -19.77
N LEU A 123 0.47 -5.37 -20.45
CA LEU A 123 1.46 -4.37 -20.83
C LEU A 123 0.91 -3.37 -21.85
N LEU A 124 0.19 -3.85 -22.87
CA LEU A 124 -0.47 -2.98 -23.86
C LEU A 124 -1.56 -2.13 -23.23
N THR A 125 -2.42 -2.71 -22.38
CA THR A 125 -3.41 -1.96 -21.62
C THR A 125 -2.76 -0.88 -20.76
N SER A 126 -1.67 -1.21 -20.06
CA SER A 126 -0.92 -0.25 -19.24
C SER A 126 -0.29 0.86 -20.07
N ALA A 127 0.27 0.53 -21.25
CA ALA A 127 0.86 1.51 -22.16
C ALA A 127 -0.20 2.48 -22.72
N LEU A 128 -1.39 1.98 -23.08
CA LEU A 128 -2.51 2.80 -23.56
C LEU A 128 -3.06 3.72 -22.46
N LEU A 129 -3.05 3.27 -21.20
CA LEU A 129 -3.48 4.06 -20.05
C LEU A 129 -2.41 5.03 -19.53
N MET A 130 -1.14 4.87 -19.95
CA MET A 130 -0.02 5.67 -19.46
C MET A 130 -0.21 7.19 -19.70
N PRO A 131 -0.66 7.68 -20.87
CA PRO A 131 -0.90 9.11 -21.07
C PRO A 131 -1.97 9.66 -20.13
N LEU A 132 -3.03 8.88 -19.88
CA LEU A 132 -4.09 9.25 -18.93
C LEU A 132 -3.56 9.29 -17.49
N ALA A 133 -2.73 8.33 -17.09
CA ALA A 133 -2.06 8.32 -15.79
C ALA A 133 -1.15 9.55 -15.60
N ILE A 134 -0.42 9.95 -16.63
CA ILE A 134 0.42 11.16 -16.61
C ILE A 134 -0.45 12.41 -16.48
N ALA A 135 -1.50 12.53 -17.30
CA ALA A 135 -2.41 13.67 -17.28
C ALA A 135 -3.11 13.83 -15.92
N THR A 136 -3.61 12.73 -15.36
CA THR A 136 -4.25 12.72 -14.03
C THR A 136 -3.27 13.05 -12.91
N ASN A 137 -2.00 12.64 -13.00
CA ASN A 137 -0.97 13.03 -12.05
C ASN A 137 -0.69 14.55 -12.07
N PHE A 138 -0.56 15.15 -13.25
CA PHE A 138 -0.41 16.60 -13.38
C PHE A 138 -1.65 17.34 -12.87
N PHE A 139 -2.85 16.83 -13.16
CA PHE A 139 -4.09 17.36 -12.60
C PHE A 139 -4.11 17.29 -11.06
N GLY A 140 -3.66 16.17 -10.48
CA GLY A 140 -3.52 16.00 -9.04
C GLY A 140 -2.56 17.03 -8.42
N ILE A 141 -1.40 17.24 -9.05
CA ILE A 141 -0.42 18.27 -8.61
C ILE A 141 -1.04 19.66 -8.66
N TRP A 142 -1.76 19.99 -9.74
CA TRP A 142 -2.46 21.26 -9.87
C TRP A 142 -3.54 21.43 -8.77
N LEU A 143 -4.31 20.38 -8.49
CA LEU A 143 -5.37 20.40 -7.49
C LEU A 143 -4.82 20.60 -6.08
N VAL A 144 -3.76 19.87 -5.70
CA VAL A 144 -3.08 20.02 -4.40
C VAL A 144 -2.59 21.45 -4.17
N ARG A 145 -2.16 22.16 -5.23
CA ARG A 145 -1.71 23.56 -5.13
C ARG A 145 -2.86 24.56 -4.98
N ARG A 146 -4.09 24.19 -5.33
CA ARG A 146 -5.27 25.09 -5.34
C ARG A 146 -6.20 24.88 -4.15
N VAL A 147 -6.28 23.66 -3.62
CA VAL A 147 -7.23 23.28 -2.57
C VAL A 147 -6.59 23.45 -1.18
N PRO A 148 -7.31 24.03 -0.19
CA PRO A 148 -6.83 24.08 1.19
C PRO A 148 -6.49 22.69 1.74
N THR A 149 -5.38 22.58 2.48
CA THR A 149 -4.85 21.31 3.00
C THR A 149 -5.90 20.48 3.73
N GLU A 150 -6.72 21.09 4.59
CA GLU A 150 -7.76 20.38 5.35
C GLU A 150 -8.84 19.78 4.44
N THR A 151 -9.31 20.56 3.46
CA THR A 151 -10.33 20.12 2.51
C THR A 151 -9.80 18.99 1.63
N PHE A 152 -8.55 19.08 1.20
CA PHE A 152 -7.89 18.02 0.45
C PHE A 152 -7.89 16.70 1.22
N TYR A 153 -7.44 16.70 2.48
CA TYR A 153 -7.43 15.48 3.30
C TYR A 153 -8.83 14.93 3.56
N LYS A 154 -9.83 15.80 3.82
CA LYS A 154 -11.23 15.37 3.97
C LYS A 154 -11.74 14.63 2.73
N ILE A 155 -11.53 15.21 1.54
CA ILE A 155 -11.95 14.60 0.27
C ILE A 155 -11.18 13.30 0.02
N ALA A 156 -9.86 13.30 0.18
CA ALA A 156 -9.01 12.13 -0.05
C ALA A 156 -9.42 10.95 0.84
N TYR A 157 -9.64 11.19 2.14
CA TYR A 157 -10.07 10.13 3.06
C TYR A 157 -11.50 9.67 2.81
N ALA A 158 -12.42 10.56 2.43
CA ALA A 158 -13.77 10.17 2.04
C ALA A 158 -13.76 9.28 0.78
N LEU A 159 -13.01 9.68 -0.26
CA LEU A 159 -12.88 8.88 -1.48
C LEU A 159 -12.21 7.53 -1.20
N MET A 160 -11.14 7.52 -0.41
CA MET A 160 -10.46 6.27 -0.01
C MET A 160 -11.42 5.34 0.74
N PHE A 161 -12.24 5.86 1.64
CA PHE A 161 -13.25 5.08 2.35
C PHE A 161 -14.27 4.46 1.40
N LEU A 162 -14.83 5.27 0.48
CA LEU A 162 -15.82 4.82 -0.50
C LEU A 162 -15.26 3.74 -1.44
N ILE A 163 -14.05 3.95 -1.97
CA ILE A 163 -13.36 2.97 -2.84
C ILE A 163 -13.11 1.68 -2.06
N SER A 164 -12.70 1.77 -0.79
CA SER A 164 -12.44 0.61 0.04
C SER A 164 -13.70 -0.20 0.32
N LEU A 165 -14.84 0.47 0.57
CA LEU A 165 -16.14 -0.19 0.70
C LEU A 165 -16.59 -0.86 -0.59
N GLU A 166 -16.39 -0.21 -1.75
CA GLU A 166 -16.71 -0.79 -3.05
C GLU A 166 -15.82 -2.00 -3.36
N LEU A 167 -14.55 -2.00 -2.96
CA LEU A 167 -13.68 -3.18 -3.09
C LEU A 167 -14.19 -4.37 -2.25
N ILE A 168 -14.65 -4.13 -1.02
CA ILE A 168 -15.27 -5.17 -0.18
C ILE A 168 -16.56 -5.68 -0.84
N ARG A 169 -17.45 -4.76 -1.23
CA ARG A 169 -18.73 -5.09 -1.86
C ARG A 169 -18.52 -5.90 -3.14
N SER A 170 -17.65 -5.43 -4.05
CA SER A 170 -17.37 -6.10 -5.31
C SER A 170 -16.66 -7.44 -5.12
N GLY A 171 -15.83 -7.59 -4.07
CA GLY A 171 -15.23 -8.87 -3.72
C GLY A 171 -16.24 -9.88 -3.15
N VAL A 172 -17.21 -9.43 -2.35
CA VAL A 172 -18.28 -10.29 -1.81
C VAL A 172 -19.32 -10.67 -2.87
N LEU A 173 -19.70 -9.72 -3.74
CA LEU A 173 -20.73 -9.91 -4.77
C LEU A 173 -20.19 -10.48 -6.10
N GLY A 174 -18.88 -10.37 -6.35
CA GLY A 174 -18.24 -10.87 -7.57
C GLY A 174 -18.44 -12.37 -7.83
N PRO A 175 -18.29 -13.24 -6.82
CA PRO A 175 -18.59 -14.67 -6.96
C PRO A 175 -20.06 -14.95 -7.31
N LEU A 176 -20.99 -14.10 -6.85
CA LEU A 176 -22.44 -14.27 -7.09
C LEU A 176 -22.86 -13.85 -8.51
N THR A 177 -22.12 -12.94 -9.15
CA THR A 177 -22.40 -12.47 -10.52
C THR A 177 -21.75 -13.31 -11.60
N GLN A 178 -20.66 -14.04 -11.30
CA GLN A 178 -20.07 -15.03 -12.21
C GLN A 178 -20.87 -16.34 -12.26
N ALA A 179 -21.57 -16.71 -11.19
CA ALA A 179 -22.43 -17.91 -11.18
C ALA A 179 -23.72 -17.75 -12.03
N SER A 180 -24.03 -16.54 -12.51
CA SER A 180 -25.18 -16.21 -13.35
C SER A 180 -24.84 -15.99 -14.84
N ARG A 181 -23.61 -16.29 -15.26
CA ARG A 181 -23.16 -16.29 -16.66
C ARG A 181 -22.58 -17.65 -17.01
#